data_AF-A0A7C5B047-F1
#
_entry.id   AF-A0A7C5B047-F1
#
_cell.length_a   1.000
_cell.length_b   1.000
_cell.length_c   1.000
_cell.angle_alpha   90.00
_cell.angle_beta   90.00
_cell.angle_gamma   90.00
#
_symmetry.space_group_name_H-M   'P 1'
#
loop_
_entity.id
_entity.type
_entity.pdbx_description
1 polymer ?
#
loop_
_entity_poly.entity_id
_entity_poly.type
_entity_poly.pdbx_seq_one_letter_code
_entity_poly.pdbx_strand_id
1 'polypeptide(L)'
;MASLIEEIIESIFRRTEGNRLLSIRLRSGQHKVLYRGDLVSGAILASIVQRAKEKAIDRTVQSGRPAGLLAKDLLDSVTEEFREGEMLPPDDAAEEWLKLLDHHPEQVVGISSFRRGRQADERLVNQII
;
A
#
# COMPACT_ATOMS: atom_id res chain seq x y z
N MET A 1 1.19 13.99 21.58
CA MET A 1 0.24 13.19 20.78
C MET A 1 0.36 13.45 19.29
N ALA A 2 0.62 14.69 18.84
CA ALA A 2 0.89 15.00 17.42
C ALA A 2 2.03 14.15 16.81
N SER A 3 3.07 13.83 17.59
CA SER A 3 4.25 13.10 17.11
C SER A 3 3.99 11.70 16.56
N LEU A 4 3.03 10.95 17.10
CA LEU A 4 2.78 9.57 16.65
C LEU A 4 2.10 9.54 15.28
N ILE A 5 1.09 10.39 15.09
CA ILE A 5 0.37 10.49 13.82
C ILE A 5 1.31 11.01 12.74
N GLU A 6 2.11 12.04 13.05
CA GLU A 6 3.11 12.59 12.14
C GLU A 6 4.13 11.54 11.69
N GLU A 7 4.67 10.73 12.63
CA GLU A 7 5.61 9.66 12.32
C GLU A 7 5.00 8.60 11.37
N ILE A 8 3.74 8.22 11.58
CA ILE A 8 3.05 7.26 10.71
C ILE A 8 2.74 7.86 9.34
N ILE A 9 2.26 9.10 9.29
CA ILE A 9 2.03 9.81 8.03
C ILE A 9 3.33 9.90 7.25
N GLU A 10 4.42 10.31 7.88
CA GLU A 10 5.73 10.40 7.24
C GLU A 10 6.18 9.03 6.73
N SER A 11 6.03 7.97 7.53
CA SER A 11 6.37 6.59 7.13
C SER A 11 5.60 6.12 5.89
N ILE A 12 4.31 6.44 5.78
CA ILE A 12 3.45 6.02 4.67
C ILE A 12 3.73 6.85 3.40
N PHE A 13 3.85 8.17 3.54
CA PHE A 13 3.92 9.09 2.40
C PHE A 13 5.35 9.34 1.89
N ARG A 14 6.37 8.90 2.63
CA ARG A 14 7.78 9.03 2.20
C ARG A 14 8.04 8.22 0.93
N ARG A 15 8.58 8.88 -0.10
CA ARG A 15 8.93 8.27 -1.39
C ARG A 15 10.31 7.62 -1.35
N THR A 16 10.38 6.41 -0.77
CA THR A 16 11.59 5.57 -0.72
C THR A 16 11.40 4.29 -1.51
N GLU A 17 12.49 3.57 -1.81
CA GLU A 17 12.42 2.30 -2.53
C GLU A 17 11.55 1.25 -1.80
N GLY A 18 11.63 1.20 -0.47
CA GLY A 18 10.82 0.28 0.35
C GLY A 18 9.32 0.61 0.38
N ASN A 19 8.93 1.79 -0.10
CA ASN A 19 7.54 2.23 -0.20
C ASN A 19 7.00 2.17 -1.63
N ARG A 20 7.79 1.71 -2.61
CA ARG A 20 7.31 1.49 -3.99
C ARG A 20 6.40 0.26 -4.00
N LEU A 21 5.24 0.37 -4.62
CA LEU A 21 4.28 -0.73 -4.72
C LEU A 21 4.09 -1.18 -6.16
N LEU A 22 3.80 -0.22 -7.05
CA LEU A 22 3.44 -0.49 -8.43
C LEU A 22 4.18 0.42 -9.39
N SER A 23 4.46 -0.08 -10.59
CA SER A 23 4.92 0.72 -11.71
C SER A 23 3.92 0.60 -12.85
N ILE A 24 3.42 1.74 -13.29
CA ILE A 24 2.58 1.84 -14.48
C ILE A 24 3.44 2.25 -15.67
N ARG A 25 3.22 1.58 -16.81
CA ARG A 25 3.82 1.93 -18.09
C ARG A 25 2.78 2.68 -18.90
N LEU A 26 3.16 3.85 -19.40
CA LEU A 26 2.30 4.69 -20.22
C LEU A 26 2.51 4.42 -21.72
N ARG A 27 1.51 4.73 -22.54
CA ARG A 27 1.56 4.65 -24.01
C ARG A 27 2.68 5.50 -24.59
N SER A 28 3.08 6.58 -23.91
CA SER A 28 4.22 7.42 -24.26
C SER A 28 5.59 6.72 -24.08
N GLY A 29 5.62 5.53 -23.48
CA GLY A 29 6.83 4.82 -23.10
C GLY A 29 7.38 5.22 -21.72
N GLN A 30 6.77 6.19 -21.04
CA GLN A 30 7.18 6.58 -19.69
C GLN A 30 6.74 5.55 -18.65
N HIS A 31 7.55 5.38 -17.61
CA HIS A 31 7.21 4.59 -16.43
C HIS A 31 6.97 5.52 -15.25
N LYS A 32 5.85 5.33 -14.54
CA LYS A 32 5.56 6.05 -13.29
C LYS A 32 5.47 5.05 -12.14
N VAL A 33 6.18 5.35 -11.06
CA VAL A 33 6.17 4.57 -9.83
C VAL A 33 5.11 5.12 -8.90
N LEU A 34 4.27 4.24 -8.39
CA LEU A 34 3.28 4.49 -7.35
C LEU A 34 3.83 3.97 -6.02
N TYR A 35 3.77 4.82 -5.02
CA TYR A 35 4.20 4.56 -3.64
C TYR A 35 2.98 4.25 -2.76
N ARG A 36 3.23 3.75 -1.55
CA ARG A 36 2.20 3.53 -0.52
C ARG A 36 1.22 4.70 -0.41
N GLY A 37 1.72 5.92 -0.23
CA GLY A 37 0.91 7.13 -0.11
C GLY A 37 0.00 7.43 -1.30
N ASP A 38 0.33 6.97 -2.50
CA ASP A 38 -0.53 7.16 -3.67
C ASP A 38 -1.74 6.20 -3.65
N LEU A 39 -1.68 5.11 -2.86
CA LEU A 39 -2.73 4.08 -2.78
C LEU A 39 -3.51 4.08 -1.46
N VAL A 40 -3.17 4.97 -0.52
CA VAL A 40 -3.84 5.03 0.79
C VAL A 40 -5.30 5.40 0.61
N SER A 41 -6.18 4.66 1.29
CA SER A 41 -7.61 4.94 1.36
C SER A 41 -8.09 4.90 2.82
N GLY A 42 -9.31 5.39 3.07
CA GLY A 42 -9.92 5.30 4.40
C GLY A 42 -10.06 3.86 4.91
N ALA A 43 -10.30 2.90 4.02
CA ALA A 43 -10.37 1.48 4.35
C ALA A 43 -9.00 0.93 4.79
N ILE A 44 -7.94 1.27 4.05
CA ILE A 44 -6.56 0.89 4.40
C ILE A 44 -6.16 1.47 5.76
N LEU A 45 -6.46 2.76 6.01
CA LEU A 45 -6.17 3.38 7.30
C LEU A 45 -6.95 2.71 8.45
N ALA A 46 -8.22 2.37 8.23
CA ALA A 46 -9.01 1.65 9.21
C ALA A 46 -8.43 0.26 9.52
N SER A 47 -8.01 -0.49 8.49
CA SER A 47 -7.36 -1.79 8.64
C SER A 47 -6.06 -1.69 9.46
N ILE A 48 -5.20 -0.71 9.14
CA ILE A 48 -3.95 -0.45 9.88
C ILE A 48 -4.24 -0.19 11.36
N VAL A 49 -5.22 0.67 11.66
CA VAL A 49 -5.58 1.02 13.04
C VAL A 49 -6.18 -0.18 13.78
N GLN A 50 -7.01 -0.98 13.12
CA GLN A 50 -7.57 -2.20 13.70
C GLN A 50 -6.46 -3.18 14.09
N ARG A 51 -5.58 -3.50 13.14
CA ARG A 51 -4.45 -4.41 13.34
C ARG A 51 -3.49 -3.93 14.43
N ALA A 52 -3.23 -2.62 14.50
CA ALA A 52 -2.38 -2.06 15.55
C ALA A 52 -2.99 -2.21 16.95
N LYS A 53 -4.33 -2.08 17.06
CA LYS A 53 -5.06 -2.34 18.31
C LYS A 53 -5.00 -3.81 18.70
N GLU A 54 -5.19 -4.72 17.75
CA GLU A 54 -5.08 -6.16 17.98
C GLU A 54 -3.70 -6.52 18.54
N LYS A 55 -2.61 -6.02 17.94
CA LYS A 55 -1.23 -6.19 18.45
C LYS A 55 -1.04 -5.69 19.88
N ALA A 56 -1.62 -4.52 20.21
CA ALA A 56 -1.54 -3.96 21.56
C ALA A 56 -2.32 -4.81 22.60
N ILE A 57 -3.47 -5.37 22.20
CA ILE A 57 -4.28 -6.28 23.03
C ILE A 57 -3.51 -7.59 23.24
N ASP A 58 -2.97 -8.20 22.18
CA ASP A 58 -2.19 -9.43 22.26
C ASP A 58 -1.00 -9.28 23.20
N ARG A 59 -0.28 -8.16 23.11
CA ARG A 59 0.84 -7.85 24.02
C ARG A 59 0.39 -7.68 25.47
N THR A 60 -0.78 -7.08 25.71
CA THR A 60 -1.38 -6.98 27.05
C THR A 60 -1.66 -8.36 27.62
N VAL A 61 -2.27 -9.25 26.83
CA VAL A 61 -2.61 -10.62 27.22
C VAL A 61 -1.35 -11.43 27.52
N GLN A 62 -0.34 -11.37 26.65
CA GLN A 62 0.91 -12.12 26.81
C GLN A 62 1.76 -11.65 28.01
N SER A 63 1.80 -10.34 28.26
CA SER A 63 2.59 -9.78 29.36
C SER A 63 1.87 -9.84 30.73
N GLY A 64 0.55 -10.05 30.74
CA GLY A 64 -0.28 -9.99 31.94
C GLY A 64 -0.35 -8.60 32.58
N ARG A 65 0.11 -7.55 31.87
CA ARG A 65 0.13 -6.16 32.35
C ARG A 65 -0.58 -5.26 31.33
N PRO A 66 -1.36 -4.26 31.77
CA PRO A 66 -1.97 -3.29 30.87
C PRO A 66 -0.91 -2.65 29.97
N ALA A 67 -1.12 -2.74 28.66
CA ALA A 67 -0.31 -2.07 27.66
C ALA A 67 -1.17 -1.14 26.80
N GLY A 68 -0.69 0.08 26.59
CA GLY A 68 -1.26 1.00 25.61
C GLY A 68 -0.71 0.76 24.21
N LEU A 69 -1.31 1.41 23.21
CA LEU A 69 -0.82 1.41 21.83
C LEU A 69 0.58 2.03 21.73
N LEU A 70 1.50 1.37 21.03
CA LEU A 70 2.84 1.89 20.76
C LEU A 70 3.01 2.28 19.28
N ALA A 71 3.99 3.14 18.99
CA ALA A 71 4.37 3.48 17.62
C ALA A 71 4.71 2.24 16.78
N LYS A 72 5.41 1.28 17.41
CA LYS A 72 5.75 0.00 16.80
C LYS A 72 4.52 -0.78 16.33
N ASP A 73 3.43 -0.78 17.11
CA ASP A 73 2.20 -1.50 16.75
C ASP A 73 1.60 -0.95 15.44
N LEU A 74 1.68 0.38 15.23
CA LEU A 74 1.24 1.05 14.01
C LEU A 74 2.21 0.84 12.84
N LEU A 75 3.52 1.03 13.05
CA LEU A 75 4.53 0.84 12.00
C LEU A 75 4.57 -0.59 11.46
N ASP A 76 4.45 -1.58 12.36
CA ASP A 76 4.35 -2.99 11.98
C ASP A 76 3.06 -3.23 11.17
N SER A 77 1.93 -2.65 11.61
CA SER A 77 0.65 -2.78 10.91
C SER A 77 0.65 -2.13 9.52
N VAL A 78 1.30 -0.97 9.34
CA VAL A 78 1.53 -0.36 8.03
C VAL A 78 2.31 -1.30 7.13
N THR A 79 3.39 -1.88 7.65
CA THR A 79 4.24 -2.80 6.87
C THR A 79 3.49 -4.05 6.46
N GLU A 80 2.68 -4.62 7.35
CA GLU A 80 1.88 -5.80 7.07
C GLU A 80 0.73 -5.52 6.08
N GLU A 81 0.00 -4.42 6.26
CA GLU A 81 -1.08 -4.00 5.37
C GLU A 81 -0.61 -3.91 3.92
N PHE A 82 0.50 -3.21 3.68
CA PHE A 82 1.01 -3.06 2.32
C PHE A 82 1.68 -4.31 1.77
N ARG A 83 2.21 -5.19 2.62
CA ARG A 83 2.75 -6.49 2.21
C ARG A 83 1.64 -7.46 1.80
N GLU A 84 0.49 -7.40 2.46
CA GLU A 84 -0.67 -8.27 2.17
C GLU A 84 -1.52 -7.70 1.02
N GLY A 85 -1.64 -6.38 0.93
CA GLY A 85 -2.36 -5.65 -0.12
C GLY A 85 -1.62 -5.54 -1.46
N GLU A 86 -0.46 -6.18 -1.62
CA GLU A 86 0.36 -6.24 -2.85
C GLU A 86 -0.27 -7.11 -3.96
N MET A 87 -1.60 -7.20 -4.03
CA MET A 87 -2.32 -7.91 -5.09
C MET A 87 -2.82 -6.89 -6.11
N LEU A 88 -2.43 -7.06 -7.37
CA LEU A 88 -2.99 -6.27 -8.46
C LEU A 88 -4.50 -6.47 -8.51
N PRO A 89 -5.29 -5.41 -8.76
CA PRO A 89 -6.71 -5.60 -9.02
C PRO A 89 -6.89 -6.56 -10.20
N PRO A 90 -7.97 -7.37 -10.21
CA PRO A 90 -8.32 -8.16 -11.37
C PRO A 90 -8.61 -7.23 -12.56
N ASP A 91 -8.50 -7.79 -13.75
CA ASP A 91 -8.51 -7.04 -15.02
C ASP A 91 -9.76 -6.17 -15.21
N ASP A 92 -10.91 -6.66 -14.76
CA ASP A 92 -12.21 -5.97 -14.78
C ASP A 92 -12.30 -4.78 -13.80
N ALA A 93 -11.47 -4.75 -12.75
CA ALA A 93 -11.41 -3.66 -11.77
C ALA A 93 -10.22 -2.71 -11.99
N ALA A 94 -9.28 -3.05 -12.87
CA ALA A 94 -8.05 -2.28 -13.08
C ALA A 94 -8.32 -0.88 -13.64
N GLU A 95 -9.27 -0.72 -14.56
CA GLU A 95 -9.60 0.59 -15.13
C GLU A 95 -10.19 1.56 -14.12
N GLU A 96 -11.15 1.10 -13.30
CA GLU A 96 -11.76 1.91 -12.25
C GLU A 96 -10.74 2.33 -11.20
N TRP A 97 -9.85 1.40 -10.86
CA TRP A 97 -8.75 1.65 -9.94
C TRP A 97 -7.77 2.69 -10.48
N LEU A 98 -7.42 2.65 -11.77
CA LEU A 98 -6.58 3.68 -12.40
C LEU A 98 -7.25 5.06 -12.40
N LYS A 99 -8.56 5.13 -12.71
CA LYS A 99 -9.32 6.39 -12.64
C LYS A 99 -9.29 6.99 -11.23
N LEU A 100 -9.40 6.16 -10.19
CA LEU A 100 -9.33 6.60 -8.79
C LEU A 100 -7.96 7.21 -8.43
N LEU A 101 -6.90 6.81 -9.12
CA LEU A 101 -5.54 7.31 -8.93
C LEU A 101 -5.19 8.48 -9.86
N ASP A 102 -6.20 9.13 -10.45
CA ASP A 102 -6.05 10.18 -11.44
C ASP A 102 -5.20 9.74 -12.65
N HIS A 103 -5.29 8.46 -13.00
CA HIS A 103 -4.64 7.87 -14.16
C HIS A 103 -5.66 7.51 -15.23
N HIS A 104 -5.51 8.13 -16.41
CA HIS A 104 -6.24 7.84 -17.63
C HIS A 104 -5.97 6.41 -18.11
N PRO A 105 -6.93 5.46 -18.01
CA PRO A 105 -6.68 4.06 -18.36
C PRO A 105 -6.23 3.88 -19.80
N GLU A 106 -6.73 4.70 -20.72
CA GLU A 106 -6.35 4.71 -22.13
C GLU A 106 -4.86 5.03 -22.38
N GLN A 107 -4.22 5.68 -21.40
CA GLN A 107 -2.80 6.00 -21.42
C GLN A 107 -1.94 4.94 -20.73
N VAL A 108 -2.52 4.00 -19.98
CA VAL A 108 -1.78 2.95 -19.26
C VAL A 108 -1.76 1.66 -20.09
N VAL A 109 -0.57 1.16 -20.42
CA VAL A 109 -0.38 -0.03 -21.25
C VAL A 109 0.10 -1.25 -20.45
N GLY A 110 0.54 -1.05 -19.21
CA GLY A 110 0.96 -2.14 -18.33
C GLY A 110 1.07 -1.72 -16.88
N ILE A 111 0.84 -2.67 -15.98
CA ILE A 111 1.02 -2.52 -14.53
C ILE A 111 1.91 -3.65 -14.04
N SER A 112 2.88 -3.32 -13.19
CA SER A 112 3.84 -4.26 -12.61
C SER A 112 4.00 -3.99 -11.11
N SER A 113 4.25 -5.04 -10.33
CA SER A 113 4.42 -4.94 -8.87
C SER A 113 5.89 -5.07 -8.47
N PHE A 114 6.30 -4.31 -7.46
CA PHE A 114 7.64 -4.38 -6.87
C PHE A 114 7.75 -5.47 -5.80
N ARG A 115 7.42 -6.74 -6.12
CA ARG A 115 7.66 -7.84 -5.18
C ARG A 115 9.15 -8.17 -5.09
N ARG A 116 9.67 -8.32 -3.86
CA ARG A 116 11.09 -8.63 -3.55
C ARG A 116 11.71 -9.61 -4.57
N GLY A 117 12.66 -9.11 -5.36
CA GLY A 117 13.68 -9.93 -6.04
C GLY A 117 13.27 -10.69 -7.31
N ARG A 118 12.04 -10.51 -7.82
CA ARG A 118 11.72 -10.88 -9.20
C ARG A 118 10.94 -9.74 -9.83
N GLN A 119 11.24 -9.44 -11.09
CA GLN A 119 10.36 -8.67 -11.96
C GLN A 119 9.03 -9.45 -12.01
N ALA A 120 8.09 -9.09 -11.14
CA ALA A 120 6.86 -9.84 -10.91
C ALA A 120 5.83 -9.39 -11.93
N ASP A 121 5.40 -10.34 -12.77
CA ASP A 121 4.32 -10.27 -13.77
C ASP A 121 4.01 -8.87 -14.29
N GLU A 122 4.65 -8.48 -15.40
CA GLU A 122 4.18 -7.37 -16.23
C GLU A 122 2.85 -7.81 -16.87
N ARG A 123 1.74 -7.32 -16.32
CA ARG A 123 0.43 -7.53 -16.95
C ARG A 123 0.19 -6.40 -17.95
N LEU A 124 0.11 -6.77 -19.23
CA LEU A 124 -0.25 -5.85 -20.30
C LEU A 124 -1.75 -5.60 -20.26
N VAL A 125 -2.15 -4.34 -20.15
CA VAL A 125 -3.58 -3.93 -20.09
C VAL A 125 -4.31 -4.27 -21.40
N ASN A 126 -3.58 -4.48 -22.51
CA ASN A 126 -4.12 -4.78 -23.84
C ASN A 126 -4.68 -6.21 -24.03
N GLN A 127 -4.86 -7.02 -22.98
CA GLN A 127 -5.66 -8.26 -23.05
C GLN A 127 -7.06 -8.12 -22.43
N ILE A 128 -7.43 -6.92 -22.00
CA ILE A 128 -8.63 -6.64 -21.19
C ILE A 128 -9.75 -5.98 -22.03
N ILE A 129 -9.47 -5.56 -23.27
CA ILE A 129 -10.45 -4.96 -24.19
C ILE A 129 -10.50 -5.74 -25.51
#